data_AF-G0EFW6-F1
#
_entry.id   AF-G0EFW6-F1
#
_cell.length_a   1.000
_cell.length_b   1.000
_cell.length_c   1.000
_cell.angle_alpha   90.00
_cell.angle_beta   90.00
_cell.angle_gamma   90.00
#
_symmetry.space_group_name_H-M   'P 1'
#
loop_
_entity.id
_entity.type
_entity.pdbx_description
1 polymer ?
#
loop_
_entity_poly.entity_id
_entity_poly.type
_entity_poly.pdbx_seq_one_letter_code
_entity_poly.pdbx_strand_id
1 'polypeptide(L)'
;MTARLYSPGRLIGSFIATSIVLGLGWALVYEYAIKVLMREGHLKLQRLLEFDLVSTLWWRDFIALAFDLLIIIVAAIGTWWVVAHFVLEAREAGKWRLYYNSPEGRRDTWVPRLTAWQRVQHLWLMITFIVCAVTGMAAHLDVLADRATLLTIHVYSGIAMGILAIIHVVYYGVQALVAKARGESLREKFPMLEIYSIRYVKNLVKALIHPFYPRVKPEPYGKYDPEQIFEYWGVYWGMAVLGIPGVLLALYGPSILDGILWVMHWKEAILAITFILMVHMGYTHLRPSIFPIDTTFIHGKMPMKRVKEEHPRWAQELAGEAQEQTSG
;
A
#
# COMPACT_ATOMS: atom_id res chain seq x y z
N MET A 1 -17.28 -35.59 -3.08
CA MET A 1 -16.54 -34.93 -4.18
C MET A 1 -16.24 -33.51 -3.77
N THR A 2 -15.02 -33.20 -3.35
CA THR A 2 -14.55 -31.82 -3.19
C THR A 2 -14.52 -31.18 -4.58
N ALA A 3 -15.41 -30.21 -4.83
CA ALA A 3 -15.38 -29.45 -6.07
C ALA A 3 -13.99 -28.85 -6.25
N ARG A 4 -13.40 -28.99 -7.45
CA ARG A 4 -12.14 -28.30 -7.77
C ARG A 4 -12.39 -26.80 -7.61
N LEU A 5 -11.77 -26.18 -6.60
CA LEU A 5 -11.77 -24.74 -6.37
C LEU A 5 -10.83 -24.06 -7.37
N TYR A 6 -11.16 -24.15 -8.66
CA TYR A 6 -10.36 -23.59 -9.75
C TYR A 6 -11.24 -23.03 -10.86
N SER A 7 -10.89 -21.86 -11.38
CA SER A 7 -11.60 -21.19 -12.47
C SER A 7 -10.60 -20.66 -13.52
N PRO A 8 -10.56 -21.27 -14.72
CA PRO A 8 -9.71 -20.80 -15.82
C PRO A 8 -10.04 -19.35 -16.23
N GLY A 9 -11.33 -18.99 -16.28
CA GLY A 9 -11.76 -17.63 -16.62
C GLY A 9 -11.26 -16.58 -15.63
N ARG A 10 -11.20 -16.91 -14.33
CA ARG A 10 -10.62 -16.01 -13.31
C ARG A 10 -9.11 -15.90 -13.44
N LEU A 11 -8.41 -16.97 -13.82
CA LEU A 11 -6.97 -16.91 -14.09
C LEU A 11 -6.68 -15.96 -15.26
N ILE A 12 -7.41 -16.09 -16.37
CA ILE A 12 -7.26 -15.22 -17.55
C ILE A 12 -7.60 -13.77 -17.18
N GLY A 13 -8.70 -13.55 -16.45
CA GLY A 13 -9.09 -12.21 -16.00
C GLY A 13 -8.05 -11.57 -15.08
N SER A 14 -7.52 -12.33 -14.13
CA SER A 14 -6.42 -11.92 -13.24
C SER A 14 -5.17 -11.58 -14.06
N PHE A 15 -4.78 -12.43 -15.01
CA PHE A 15 -3.63 -12.18 -15.88
C PHE A 15 -3.75 -10.85 -16.65
N ILE A 16 -4.90 -10.62 -17.29
CA ILE A 16 -5.17 -9.41 -18.06
C ILE A 16 -5.12 -8.18 -17.14
N ALA A 17 -5.84 -8.22 -16.02
CA ALA A 17 -5.91 -7.10 -15.09
C ALA A 17 -4.53 -6.77 -14.48
N THR A 18 -3.80 -7.79 -14.02
CA THR A 18 -2.43 -7.64 -13.51
C THR A 18 -1.48 -7.07 -14.57
N SER A 19 -1.58 -7.54 -15.83
CA SER A 19 -0.77 -7.02 -16.92
C SER A 19 -1.06 -5.55 -17.22
N ILE A 20 -2.33 -5.14 -17.17
CA ILE A 20 -2.73 -3.73 -17.37
C ILE A 20 -2.16 -2.86 -16.26
N VAL A 21 -2.33 -3.21 -14.99
CA VAL A 21 -1.87 -2.35 -13.88
C VAL A 21 -0.34 -2.28 -13.81
N LEU A 22 0.38 -3.38 -14.11
CA LEU A 22 1.83 -3.36 -14.22
C LEU A 22 2.30 -2.53 -15.42
N GLY A 23 1.64 -2.66 -16.57
CA GLY A 23 1.97 -1.89 -17.77
C GLY A 23 1.77 -0.38 -17.57
N LEU A 24 0.65 0.02 -16.98
CA LEU A 24 0.38 1.42 -16.62
C LEU A 24 1.40 1.94 -15.60
N GLY A 25 1.73 1.14 -14.57
CA GLY A 25 2.76 1.49 -13.60
C GLY A 25 4.12 1.72 -14.25
N TRP A 26 4.58 0.80 -15.10
CA TRP A 26 5.85 0.96 -15.82
C TRP A 26 5.85 2.10 -16.82
N ALA A 27 4.71 2.45 -17.43
CA ALA A 27 4.60 3.63 -18.27
C ALA A 27 4.85 4.92 -17.46
N LEU A 28 4.29 5.02 -16.25
CA LEU A 28 4.57 6.14 -15.32
C LEU A 28 6.03 6.18 -14.89
N VAL A 29 6.60 5.03 -14.51
CA VAL A 29 8.02 4.90 -14.11
C VAL A 29 8.94 5.33 -15.25
N TYR A 30 8.64 4.88 -16.48
CA TYR A 30 9.42 5.25 -17.65
C TYR A 30 9.38 6.76 -17.89
N GLU A 31 8.18 7.35 -17.97
CA GLU A 31 8.03 8.76 -18.33
C GLU A 31 8.57 9.70 -17.26
N TYR A 32 8.34 9.40 -15.98
CA TYR A 32 8.60 10.34 -14.88
C TYR A 32 9.83 10.05 -14.03
N ALA A 33 10.47 8.89 -14.18
CA ALA A 33 11.72 8.54 -13.50
C ALA A 33 12.83 8.17 -14.49
N ILE A 34 12.66 7.12 -15.32
CA ILE A 34 13.75 6.62 -16.19
C ILE A 34 14.14 7.65 -17.24
N LYS A 35 13.18 8.22 -17.97
CA LYS A 35 13.42 9.23 -19.01
C LYS A 35 14.06 10.49 -18.43
N VAL A 36 13.63 10.90 -17.24
CA VAL A 36 14.21 12.04 -16.51
C VAL A 36 15.66 11.74 -16.10
N LEU A 37 15.93 10.54 -15.58
CA LEU A 37 17.26 10.10 -15.19
C LEU A 37 18.21 10.03 -16.40
N MET A 38 17.75 9.53 -17.54
CA MET A 38 18.54 9.49 -18.77
C MET A 38 18.85 10.90 -19.31
N ARG A 39 17.89 11.83 -19.23
CA ARG A 39 18.06 13.20 -19.73
C ARG A 39 18.97 14.06 -18.86
N GLU A 40 18.76 14.02 -17.54
CA GLU A 40 19.34 14.99 -16.60
C GLU A 40 20.16 14.36 -15.47
N GLY A 41 20.19 13.03 -15.35
CA GLY A 41 20.84 12.36 -14.22
C GLY A 41 22.33 12.65 -14.11
N HIS A 42 23.04 12.74 -15.25
CA HIS A 42 24.45 13.09 -15.27
C HIS A 42 24.72 14.52 -14.78
N LEU A 43 23.85 15.48 -15.13
CA LEU A 43 23.96 16.88 -14.68
C LEU A 43 23.71 16.99 -13.17
N LYS A 44 22.68 16.30 -12.67
CA LYS A 44 22.40 16.23 -11.22
C LYS A 44 23.57 15.61 -10.48
N LEU A 45 24.11 14.49 -10.98
CA LEU A 45 25.25 13.81 -10.36
C LEU A 45 26.48 14.72 -10.29
N GLN A 46 26.81 15.46 -11.36
CA GLN A 46 27.94 16.39 -11.36
C GLN A 46 27.79 17.47 -10.28
N ARG A 47 26.61 18.08 -10.14
CA ARG A 47 26.36 19.06 -9.07
C ARG A 47 26.41 18.44 -7.68
N LEU A 48 25.95 17.20 -7.53
CA LEU A 48 25.97 16.52 -6.24
C LEU A 48 27.39 16.24 -5.74
N LEU A 49 28.34 16.03 -6.64
CA LEU A 49 29.76 15.85 -6.31
C LEU A 49 30.42 17.12 -5.72
N GLU A 50 29.83 18.31 -5.91
CA GLU A 50 30.32 19.55 -5.30
C GLU A 50 30.07 19.60 -3.78
N PHE A 51 29.19 18.74 -3.26
CA PHE A 51 28.89 18.57 -1.84
C PHE A 51 28.61 19.88 -1.09
N ASP A 52 27.55 20.59 -1.49
CA ASP A 52 27.10 21.81 -0.84
C ASP A 52 25.83 21.57 0.00
N LEU A 53 26.03 21.31 1.29
CA LEU A 53 24.94 21.04 2.23
C LEU A 53 24.13 22.29 2.62
N VAL A 54 24.60 23.49 2.29
CA VAL A 54 23.91 24.76 2.61
C VAL A 54 23.00 25.17 1.45
N SER A 55 23.29 24.72 0.23
CA SER A 55 22.50 25.02 -0.96
C SER A 55 21.17 24.25 -1.02
N THR A 56 20.08 25.00 -1.08
CA THR A 56 18.74 24.49 -1.38
C THR A 56 18.64 23.85 -2.76
N LEU A 57 19.36 24.38 -3.76
CA LEU A 57 19.40 23.80 -5.10
C LEU A 57 20.09 22.43 -5.11
N TRP A 58 21.14 22.27 -4.31
CA TRP A 58 21.80 20.98 -4.12
C TRP A 58 20.83 19.96 -3.52
N TRP A 59 20.12 20.32 -2.45
CA TRP A 59 19.12 19.46 -1.82
C TRP A 59 17.97 19.09 -2.76
N ARG A 60 17.49 20.05 -3.55
CA ARG A 60 16.44 19.80 -4.56
C ARG A 60 16.89 18.74 -5.57
N ASP A 61 18.10 18.87 -6.09
CA ASP A 61 18.63 17.95 -7.10
C ASP A 61 18.96 16.58 -6.49
N PHE A 62 19.42 16.53 -5.23
CA PHE A 62 19.61 15.31 -4.46
C PHE A 62 18.29 14.56 -4.29
N ILE A 63 17.26 15.24 -3.79
CA ILE A 63 15.93 14.66 -3.57
C ILE A 63 15.37 14.17 -4.90
N ALA A 64 15.44 14.97 -5.97
CA ALA A 64 14.95 14.58 -7.28
C ALA A 64 15.61 13.27 -7.77
N LEU A 65 16.95 13.17 -7.67
CA LEU A 65 17.69 11.98 -8.08
C LEU A 65 17.37 10.77 -7.20
N ALA A 66 17.34 10.96 -5.87
CA ALA A 66 17.02 9.90 -4.92
C ALA A 66 15.63 9.32 -5.17
N PHE A 67 14.65 10.17 -5.46
CA PHE A 67 13.30 9.74 -5.82
C PHE A 67 13.23 9.03 -7.17
N ASP A 68 13.94 9.53 -8.19
CA ASP A 68 14.00 8.86 -9.50
C ASP A 68 14.49 7.40 -9.34
N LEU A 69 15.53 7.18 -8.54
CA LEU A 69 16.06 5.86 -8.23
C LEU A 69 15.08 5.04 -7.37
N LEU A 70 14.50 5.65 -6.34
CA LEU A 70 13.53 4.99 -5.45
C LEU A 70 12.32 4.47 -6.22
N ILE A 71 11.74 5.28 -7.12
CA ILE A 71 10.61 4.89 -7.97
C ILE A 71 10.96 3.66 -8.80
N ILE A 72 12.13 3.65 -9.44
CA ILE A 72 12.58 2.52 -10.26
C ILE A 72 12.77 1.25 -9.41
N ILE A 73 13.43 1.37 -8.25
CA ILE A 73 13.68 0.24 -7.34
C ILE A 73 12.37 -0.34 -6.82
N VAL A 74 11.47 0.51 -6.33
CA VAL A 74 10.16 0.09 -5.81
C VAL A 74 9.32 -0.55 -6.91
N ALA A 75 9.31 0.00 -8.12
CA ALA A 75 8.60 -0.60 -9.26
C ALA A 75 9.17 -1.97 -9.64
N ALA A 76 10.49 -2.14 -9.63
CA ALA A 76 11.14 -3.41 -9.92
C ALA A 76 10.82 -4.48 -8.87
N ILE A 77 10.98 -4.15 -7.58
CA ILE A 77 10.67 -5.06 -6.46
C ILE A 77 9.17 -5.37 -6.44
N GLY A 78 8.31 -4.38 -6.65
CA GLY A 78 6.86 -4.53 -6.70
C GLY A 78 6.41 -5.41 -7.86
N THR A 79 7.00 -5.25 -9.06
CA THR A 79 6.73 -6.12 -10.21
C THR A 79 7.09 -7.56 -9.90
N TRP A 80 8.29 -7.76 -9.35
CA TRP A 80 8.72 -9.09 -8.91
C TRP A 80 7.72 -9.69 -7.94
N TRP A 81 7.34 -8.95 -6.89
CA TRP A 81 6.40 -9.39 -5.87
C TRP A 81 5.08 -9.86 -6.48
N VAL A 82 4.49 -9.04 -7.35
CA VAL A 82 3.19 -9.30 -7.98
C VAL A 82 3.27 -10.50 -8.92
N VAL A 83 4.29 -10.57 -9.77
CA VAL A 83 4.45 -11.69 -10.73
C VAL A 83 4.73 -13.00 -10.00
N ALA A 84 5.56 -12.98 -8.96
CA ALA A 84 5.88 -14.15 -8.17
C ALA A 84 4.63 -14.74 -7.49
N HIS A 85 3.83 -13.90 -6.82
CA HIS A 85 2.58 -14.35 -6.18
C HIS A 85 1.53 -14.76 -7.20
N PHE A 86 1.46 -14.09 -8.34
CA PHE A 86 0.62 -14.52 -9.45
C PHE A 86 0.96 -15.96 -9.87
N VAL A 87 2.24 -16.27 -10.08
CA VAL A 87 2.69 -17.62 -10.49
C VAL A 87 2.38 -18.65 -9.41
N LEU A 88 2.65 -18.35 -8.14
CA LEU A 88 2.41 -19.26 -7.02
C LEU A 88 0.92 -19.57 -6.85
N GLU A 89 0.04 -18.58 -7.04
CA GLU A 89 -1.39 -18.72 -6.85
C GLU A 89 -2.16 -19.10 -8.13
N ALA A 90 -1.51 -19.15 -9.29
CA ALA A 90 -2.16 -19.43 -10.56
C ALA A 90 -2.98 -20.74 -10.55
N ARG A 91 -2.51 -21.76 -9.80
CA ARG A 91 -3.21 -23.05 -9.63
C ARG A 91 -4.42 -22.98 -8.71
N GLU A 92 -4.54 -21.91 -7.94
CA GLU A 92 -5.63 -21.64 -7.00
C GLU A 92 -6.60 -20.57 -7.55
N ALA A 93 -6.58 -20.31 -8.86
CA ALA A 93 -7.36 -19.25 -9.46
C ALA A 93 -8.86 -19.32 -9.10
N GLY A 94 -9.36 -18.28 -8.44
CA GLY A 94 -10.74 -18.16 -7.99
C GLY A 94 -11.10 -18.95 -6.74
N LYS A 95 -10.13 -19.58 -6.07
CA LYS A 95 -10.33 -20.42 -4.89
C LYS A 95 -11.26 -19.80 -3.87
N TRP A 96 -10.97 -18.58 -3.44
CA TRP A 96 -11.74 -17.92 -2.38
C TRP A 96 -13.13 -17.52 -2.84
N ARG A 97 -13.28 -17.01 -4.07
CA ARG A 97 -14.60 -16.64 -4.57
C ARG A 97 -15.50 -17.85 -4.79
N LEU A 98 -14.95 -18.97 -5.25
CA LEU A 98 -15.70 -20.23 -5.35
C LEU A 98 -16.05 -20.76 -3.96
N TYR A 99 -15.12 -20.69 -3.01
CA TYR A 99 -15.34 -21.10 -1.63
C TYR A 99 -16.48 -20.31 -0.97
N TYR A 100 -16.47 -18.97 -1.05
CA TYR A 100 -17.50 -18.12 -0.44
C TYR A 100 -18.90 -18.40 -0.98
N ASN A 101 -19.01 -18.81 -2.25
CA ASN A 101 -20.29 -19.13 -2.88
C ASN A 101 -20.73 -20.58 -2.64
N SER A 102 -19.85 -21.45 -2.16
CA SER A 102 -20.14 -22.86 -1.88
C SER A 102 -21.01 -23.04 -0.61
N PRO A 103 -21.74 -24.15 -0.47
CA PRO A 103 -22.49 -24.45 0.75
C PRO A 103 -21.61 -24.49 2.01
N GLU A 104 -20.35 -24.93 1.88
CA GLU A 104 -19.37 -24.96 2.97
C GLU A 104 -19.01 -23.54 3.40
N GLY A 105 -18.63 -22.65 2.48
CA GLY A 105 -18.24 -21.27 2.80
C GLY A 105 -19.38 -20.42 3.35
N ARG A 106 -20.63 -20.71 2.97
CA ARG A 106 -21.82 -20.06 3.55
C ARG A 106 -22.09 -20.49 4.99
N ARG A 107 -21.62 -21.67 5.40
CA ARG A 107 -21.75 -22.20 6.76
C ARG A 107 -20.49 -22.00 7.62
N ASP A 108 -19.40 -21.53 7.02
CA ASP A 108 -18.16 -21.26 7.74
C ASP A 108 -18.35 -20.13 8.76
N THR A 109 -17.51 -20.10 9.78
CA THR A 109 -17.49 -19.04 10.79
C THR A 109 -16.81 -17.81 10.20
N TRP A 110 -17.56 -16.72 10.02
CA TRP A 110 -17.03 -15.45 9.52
C TRP A 110 -16.61 -14.54 10.67
N VAL A 111 -15.30 -14.41 10.87
CA VAL A 111 -14.73 -13.59 11.95
C VAL A 111 -14.56 -12.12 11.52
N PRO A 112 -14.79 -11.16 12.43
CA PRO A 112 -14.49 -9.75 12.18
C PRO A 112 -12.99 -9.53 11.98
N ARG A 113 -12.61 -9.06 10.78
CA ARG A 113 -11.24 -8.68 10.45
C ARG A 113 -11.02 -7.17 10.58
N LEU A 114 -11.95 -6.37 10.04
CA LEU A 114 -11.88 -4.90 10.05
C LEU A 114 -13.11 -4.32 10.73
N THR A 115 -12.91 -3.32 11.59
CA THR A 115 -14.01 -2.60 12.24
C THR A 115 -14.76 -1.72 11.24
N ALA A 116 -15.99 -1.32 11.58
CA ALA A 116 -16.73 -0.36 10.76
C ALA A 116 -15.95 0.93 10.53
N TRP A 117 -15.28 1.43 11.58
CA TRP A 117 -14.47 2.64 11.51
C TRP A 117 -13.26 2.49 10.57
N GLN A 118 -12.54 1.37 10.62
CA GLN A 118 -11.41 1.11 9.71
C GLN A 118 -11.84 1.10 8.24
N ARG A 119 -13.02 0.52 7.96
CA ARG A 119 -13.58 0.50 6.60
C ARG A 119 -13.97 1.89 6.10
N VAL A 120 -14.59 2.69 6.95
CA VAL A 120 -14.94 4.09 6.62
C VAL A 120 -13.68 4.89 6.31
N GLN A 121 -12.64 4.77 7.15
CA GLN A 121 -11.37 5.43 6.91
C GLN A 121 -10.73 4.99 5.58
N HIS A 122 -10.73 3.69 5.29
CA HIS A 122 -10.20 3.17 4.03
C HIS A 122 -10.97 3.73 2.82
N LEU A 123 -12.31 3.73 2.85
CA LEU A 123 -13.12 4.27 1.76
C LEU A 123 -12.92 5.77 1.57
N TRP A 124 -12.83 6.54 2.66
CA TRP A 124 -12.49 7.96 2.61
C TRP A 124 -11.13 8.15 1.94
N LEU A 125 -10.09 7.48 2.46
CA LEU A 125 -8.73 7.54 1.92
C LEU A 125 -8.70 7.23 0.43
N MET A 126 -9.30 6.11 0.03
CA MET A 126 -9.35 5.64 -1.35
C MET A 126 -9.98 6.68 -2.27
N ILE A 127 -11.14 7.23 -1.89
CA ILE A 127 -11.85 8.23 -2.71
C ILE A 127 -11.00 9.49 -2.83
N THR A 128 -10.48 10.02 -1.72
CA THR A 128 -9.67 11.25 -1.75
C THR A 128 -8.37 11.07 -2.52
N PHE A 129 -7.71 9.92 -2.37
CA PHE A 129 -6.49 9.59 -3.11
C PHE A 129 -6.75 9.51 -4.61
N ILE A 130 -7.81 8.82 -5.05
CA ILE A 130 -8.18 8.73 -6.48
C ILE A 130 -8.44 10.13 -7.05
N VAL A 131 -9.20 10.97 -6.34
CA VAL A 131 -9.46 12.35 -6.78
C VAL A 131 -8.15 13.14 -6.88
N CYS A 132 -7.27 13.07 -5.89
CA CYS A 132 -5.97 13.75 -5.91
C CYS A 132 -5.09 13.27 -7.07
N ALA A 133 -4.97 11.95 -7.26
CA ALA A 133 -4.17 11.34 -8.31
C ALA A 133 -4.66 11.77 -9.71
N VAL A 134 -5.97 11.70 -9.96
CA VAL A 134 -6.56 12.08 -11.25
C VAL A 134 -6.41 13.57 -11.50
N THR A 135 -6.80 14.42 -10.54
CA THR A 135 -6.74 15.88 -10.70
C THR A 135 -5.31 16.40 -10.80
N GLY A 136 -4.36 15.82 -10.05
CA GLY A 136 -2.95 16.20 -10.09
C GLY A 136 -2.30 15.83 -11.42
N MET A 137 -2.55 14.62 -11.92
CA MET A 137 -2.06 14.19 -13.24
C MET A 137 -2.70 14.99 -14.38
N ALA A 138 -4.03 15.23 -14.31
CA ALA A 138 -4.74 16.01 -15.31
C ALA A 138 -4.25 17.47 -15.36
N ALA A 139 -3.99 18.09 -14.20
CA ALA A 139 -3.44 19.44 -14.12
C ALA A 139 -1.99 19.53 -14.63
N HIS A 140 -1.21 18.45 -14.52
CA HIS A 140 0.14 18.36 -15.08
C HIS A 140 0.13 18.21 -16.61
N LEU A 141 -0.83 17.44 -17.13
CA LEU A 141 -0.97 17.16 -18.57
C LEU A 141 -1.83 18.17 -19.32
N ASP A 142 -2.45 19.13 -18.61
CA ASP A 142 -3.40 20.12 -19.15
C ASP A 142 -4.59 19.49 -19.90
N VAL A 143 -5.25 18.53 -19.24
CA VAL A 143 -6.38 17.76 -19.77
C VAL A 143 -7.58 17.74 -18.81
N LEU A 144 -8.75 17.27 -19.28
CA LEU A 144 -10.03 17.11 -18.55
C LEU A 144 -10.76 18.40 -18.16
N ALA A 145 -10.09 19.43 -17.67
CA ALA A 145 -10.67 20.72 -17.31
C ALA A 145 -9.58 21.80 -17.24
N ASP A 146 -9.95 23.05 -16.99
CA ASP A 146 -8.97 24.10 -16.76
C ASP A 146 -8.14 23.82 -15.50
N ARG A 147 -6.87 24.22 -15.54
CA ARG A 147 -5.90 23.96 -14.47
C ARG A 147 -6.33 24.51 -13.12
N ALA A 148 -7.02 25.65 -13.07
CA ALA A 148 -7.44 26.26 -11.80
C ALA A 148 -8.52 25.41 -11.12
N THR A 149 -9.51 24.94 -11.88
CA THR A 149 -10.54 24.01 -11.40
C THR A 149 -9.92 22.71 -10.90
N LEU A 150 -9.01 22.09 -11.67
CA LEU A 150 -8.37 20.84 -11.29
C LEU A 150 -7.56 20.99 -9.99
N LEU A 151 -6.76 22.06 -9.88
CA LEU A 151 -5.98 22.33 -8.66
C LEU A 151 -6.88 22.64 -7.46
N THR A 152 -8.02 23.30 -7.67
CA THR A 152 -8.99 23.56 -6.60
C THR A 152 -9.54 22.25 -6.05
N ILE A 153 -10.02 21.35 -6.93
CA ILE A 153 -10.52 20.03 -6.53
C ILE A 153 -9.40 19.21 -5.86
N HIS A 154 -8.20 19.24 -6.42
CA HIS A 154 -7.02 18.56 -5.89
C HIS A 154 -6.73 18.99 -4.45
N VAL A 155 -6.66 20.29 -4.18
CA VAL A 155 -6.36 20.85 -2.86
C VAL A 155 -7.45 20.50 -1.84
N TYR A 156 -8.73 20.65 -2.19
CA TYR A 156 -9.81 20.29 -1.27
C TYR A 156 -9.82 18.79 -0.93
N SER A 157 -9.56 17.94 -1.92
CA SER A 157 -9.45 16.50 -1.70
C SER A 157 -8.22 16.15 -0.84
N GLY A 158 -7.09 16.82 -1.08
CA GLY A 158 -5.88 16.69 -0.26
C GLY A 158 -6.08 17.14 1.18
N ILE A 159 -6.82 18.23 1.42
CA ILE A 159 -7.21 18.67 2.77
C ILE A 159 -8.10 17.62 3.44
N ALA A 160 -9.12 17.10 2.75
CA ALA A 160 -9.99 16.06 3.30
C ALA A 160 -9.19 14.80 3.68
N MET A 161 -8.23 14.41 2.84
CA MET A 161 -7.30 13.31 3.11
C MET A 161 -6.37 13.60 4.29
N GLY A 162 -5.86 14.83 4.42
CA GLY A 162 -5.04 15.27 5.55
C GLY A 162 -5.80 15.27 6.88
N ILE A 163 -7.06 15.72 6.89
CA ILE A 163 -7.95 15.65 8.05
C ILE A 163 -8.13 14.19 8.48
N LEU A 164 -8.40 13.28 7.54
CA LEU A 164 -8.50 11.85 7.82
C LEU A 164 -7.22 11.31 8.46
N ALA A 165 -6.04 11.67 7.93
CA ALA A 165 -4.75 11.24 8.48
C ALA A 165 -4.56 11.74 9.92
N ILE A 166 -4.90 13.00 10.20
CA ILE A 166 -4.85 13.57 11.56
C ILE A 166 -5.79 12.81 12.50
N ILE A 167 -7.05 12.60 12.09
CA ILE A 167 -8.03 11.85 12.88
C ILE A 167 -7.50 10.44 13.19
N HIS A 168 -6.94 9.76 12.19
CA HIS A 168 -6.39 8.42 12.35
C HIS A 168 -5.27 8.39 13.40
N VAL A 169 -4.25 9.25 13.23
CA VAL A 169 -3.09 9.30 14.12
C VAL A 169 -3.50 9.69 15.54
N VAL A 170 -4.37 10.68 15.71
CA VAL A 170 -4.87 11.10 17.03
C VAL A 170 -5.67 9.98 17.67
N TYR A 171 -6.60 9.36 16.95
CA TYR A 171 -7.47 8.30 17.49
C TYR A 171 -6.66 7.10 17.99
N TYR A 172 -5.76 6.55 17.16
CA TYR A 172 -4.95 5.39 17.55
C TYR A 172 -3.82 5.78 18.51
N GLY A 173 -3.29 7.00 18.42
CA GLY A 173 -2.31 7.54 19.37
C GLY A 173 -2.89 7.65 20.78
N VAL A 174 -4.09 8.20 20.92
CA VAL A 174 -4.79 8.26 22.22
C VAL A 174 -5.05 6.86 22.76
N GLN A 175 -5.49 5.91 21.94
CA GLN A 175 -5.67 4.52 22.39
C GLN A 175 -4.36 3.85 22.83
N ALA A 176 -3.25 4.14 22.14
CA ALA A 176 -1.94 3.64 22.53
C ALA A 176 -1.49 4.25 23.86
N LEU A 177 -1.70 5.54 24.08
CA LEU A 177 -1.41 6.20 25.36
C LEU A 177 -2.25 5.62 26.51
N VAL A 178 -3.54 5.39 26.29
CA VAL A 178 -4.44 4.78 27.28
C VAL A 178 -4.02 3.34 27.59
N ALA A 179 -3.69 2.54 26.58
CA ALA A 179 -3.20 1.16 26.76
C ALA A 179 -1.90 1.14 27.56
N LYS A 180 -0.95 2.03 27.23
CA LYS A 180 0.30 2.19 27.98
C LYS A 180 0.05 2.58 29.43
N ALA A 181 -0.88 3.50 29.68
CA ALA A 181 -1.26 3.92 31.03
C ALA A 181 -1.89 2.80 31.86
N ARG A 182 -2.52 1.82 31.20
CA ARG A 182 -3.07 0.60 31.83
C ARG A 182 -2.06 -0.53 32.00
N GLY A 183 -0.81 -0.34 31.57
CA GLY A 183 0.22 -1.38 31.58
C GLY A 183 0.02 -2.46 30.51
N GLU A 184 -0.82 -2.24 29.51
CA GLU A 184 -1.07 -3.18 28.42
C GLU A 184 0.11 -3.19 27.43
N SER A 185 0.41 -4.36 26.85
CA SER A 185 1.41 -4.51 25.80
C SER A 185 0.94 -3.83 24.51
N LEU A 186 1.61 -2.74 24.11
CA LEU A 186 1.28 -2.01 22.88
C LEU A 186 1.49 -2.85 21.62
N ARG A 187 2.48 -3.75 21.61
CA ARG A 187 2.79 -4.59 20.45
C ARG A 187 1.72 -5.64 20.20
N GLU A 188 1.11 -6.18 21.26
CA GLU A 188 -0.03 -7.10 21.16
C GLU A 188 -1.29 -6.36 20.71
N LYS A 189 -1.56 -5.20 21.31
CA LYS A 189 -2.77 -4.42 21.01
C LYS A 189 -2.75 -3.76 19.62
N PHE A 190 -1.57 -3.33 19.18
CA PHE A 190 -1.37 -2.68 17.88
C PHE A 190 -0.36 -3.45 17.04
N PRO A 191 -0.82 -4.47 16.28
CA PRO A 191 0.05 -5.29 15.44
C PRO A 191 0.90 -4.49 14.44
N MET A 192 0.46 -3.27 14.07
CA MET A 192 1.22 -2.39 13.17
C MET A 192 2.58 -1.97 13.76
N LEU A 193 2.75 -2.04 15.10
CA LEU A 193 4.03 -1.78 15.76
C LEU A 193 5.04 -2.93 15.59
N GLU A 194 4.65 -4.08 15.03
CA GLU A 194 5.59 -5.15 14.70
C GLU A 194 6.66 -4.70 13.68
N ILE A 195 6.44 -3.62 12.92
CA ILE A 195 7.43 -3.02 12.01
C ILE A 195 8.77 -2.71 12.70
N TYR A 196 8.74 -2.40 14.00
CA TYR A 196 9.93 -2.10 14.80
C TYR A 196 10.66 -3.35 15.34
N SER A 197 10.24 -4.54 14.94
CA SER A 197 10.85 -5.80 15.38
C SER A 197 11.84 -6.35 14.36
N ILE A 198 12.93 -6.96 14.85
CA ILE A 198 13.87 -7.70 13.99
C ILE A 198 13.15 -8.86 13.27
N ARG A 199 12.15 -9.45 13.93
CA ARG A 199 11.33 -10.52 13.36
C ARG A 199 10.60 -10.07 12.10
N TYR A 200 10.04 -8.85 12.10
CA TYR A 200 9.44 -8.23 10.92
C TYR A 200 10.40 -8.14 9.75
N VAL A 201 11.58 -7.55 9.95
CA VAL A 201 12.58 -7.41 8.87
C VAL A 201 12.97 -8.79 8.33
N LYS A 202 13.24 -9.76 9.21
CA LYS A 202 13.58 -11.14 8.80
C LYS A 202 12.46 -11.76 7.97
N ASN A 203 11.21 -11.63 8.39
CA ASN A 203 10.10 -12.27 7.70
C ASN A 203 9.69 -11.55 6.41
N LEU A 204 9.82 -10.22 6.34
CA LEU A 204 9.67 -9.49 5.08
C LEU A 204 10.72 -9.94 4.05
N VAL A 205 11.99 -10.09 4.46
CA VAL A 205 13.05 -10.62 3.59
C VAL A 205 12.74 -12.07 3.16
N LYS A 206 12.36 -12.94 4.11
CA LYS A 206 11.95 -14.32 3.78
C LYS A 206 10.80 -14.34 2.78
N ALA A 207 9.79 -13.49 2.95
CA ALA A 207 8.65 -13.41 2.04
C ALA A 207 9.07 -12.95 0.63
N LEU A 208 9.96 -11.96 0.52
CA LEU A 208 10.48 -11.47 -0.76
C LEU A 208 11.26 -12.54 -1.54
N ILE A 209 12.02 -13.39 -0.84
CA ILE A 209 12.87 -14.41 -1.47
C ILE A 209 12.21 -15.79 -1.60
N HIS A 210 11.14 -16.06 -0.85
CA HIS A 210 10.43 -17.35 -0.83
C HIS A 210 10.06 -17.86 -2.24
N PRO A 211 9.61 -17.02 -3.20
CA PRO A 211 9.31 -17.52 -4.53
C PRO A 211 10.53 -18.02 -5.31
N PHE A 212 11.76 -17.53 -5.01
CA PHE A 212 13.01 -18.08 -5.55
C PHE A 212 13.56 -19.24 -4.73
N TYR A 213 13.32 -19.24 -3.42
CA TYR A 213 13.80 -20.24 -2.48
C TYR A 213 12.65 -20.82 -1.66
N PRO A 214 11.84 -21.76 -2.20
CA PRO A 214 10.65 -22.29 -1.53
C PRO A 214 10.90 -22.99 -0.18
N ARG A 215 12.17 -23.31 0.11
CA ARG A 215 12.61 -23.84 1.42
C ARG A 215 12.61 -22.76 2.51
N VAL A 216 12.74 -21.49 2.14
CA VAL A 216 12.77 -20.34 3.05
C VAL A 216 11.34 -19.81 3.22
N LYS A 217 10.57 -20.46 4.09
CA LYS A 217 9.20 -20.04 4.36
C LYS A 217 9.17 -18.89 5.38
N PRO A 218 8.41 -17.81 5.14
CA PRO A 218 8.14 -16.82 6.17
C PRO A 218 7.43 -17.49 7.35
N GLU A 219 7.73 -17.05 8.57
CA GLU A 219 7.01 -17.53 9.75
C GLU A 219 5.55 -17.03 9.72
N PRO A 220 4.60 -17.80 10.28
CA PRO A 220 3.23 -17.34 10.51
C PRO A 220 3.18 -15.95 11.16
N TYR A 221 2.57 -14.99 10.46
CA TYR A 221 2.24 -13.68 11.00
C TYR A 221 0.89 -13.68 11.69
N GLY A 222 0.73 -12.71 12.60
CA GLY A 222 -0.51 -12.48 13.33
C GLY A 222 -1.62 -12.00 12.41
N LYS A 223 -2.43 -11.04 12.87
CA LYS A 223 -3.57 -10.56 12.10
C LYS A 223 -3.21 -9.96 10.72
N TYR A 224 -2.03 -9.35 10.60
CA TYR A 224 -1.54 -8.75 9.36
C TYR A 224 -0.21 -9.33 8.96
N ASP A 225 -0.05 -9.59 7.66
CA ASP A 225 1.20 -10.09 7.08
C ASP A 225 2.25 -8.96 6.99
N PRO A 226 3.56 -9.28 6.86
CA PRO A 226 4.60 -8.27 6.80
C PRO A 226 4.38 -7.23 5.71
N GLU A 227 3.91 -7.65 4.54
CA GLU A 227 3.61 -6.74 3.43
C GLU A 227 2.41 -5.84 3.73
N GLN A 228 1.39 -6.32 4.46
CA GLN A 228 0.24 -5.49 4.86
C GLN A 228 0.66 -4.40 5.86
N ILE A 229 1.60 -4.73 6.75
CA ILE A 229 2.20 -3.77 7.68
C ILE A 229 3.09 -2.78 6.92
N PHE A 230 3.87 -3.25 5.94
CA PHE A 230 4.66 -2.39 5.05
C PHE A 230 3.77 -1.39 4.31
N GLU A 231 2.70 -1.85 3.68
CA GLU A 231 1.75 -1.01 2.95
C GLU A 231 1.10 0.04 3.85
N TYR A 232 0.68 -0.36 5.06
CA TYR A 232 0.12 0.59 6.03
C TYR A 232 1.09 1.74 6.33
N TRP A 233 2.32 1.42 6.72
CA TRP A 233 3.30 2.46 7.07
C TRP A 233 3.76 3.25 5.84
N GLY A 234 3.88 2.59 4.69
CA GLY A 234 4.21 3.24 3.41
C GLY A 234 3.18 4.30 3.04
N VAL A 235 1.89 4.02 3.19
CA VAL A 235 0.82 4.98 2.93
C VAL A 235 0.93 6.20 3.85
N TYR A 236 1.08 6.02 5.18
CA TYR A 236 1.15 7.17 6.08
C TYR A 236 2.45 7.98 5.95
N TRP A 237 3.56 7.31 5.63
CA TRP A 237 4.80 7.99 5.25
C TRP A 237 4.60 8.84 3.99
N GLY A 238 4.02 8.23 2.94
CA GLY A 238 3.72 8.93 1.70
C GLY A 238 2.75 10.09 1.91
N MET A 239 1.74 9.95 2.77
CA MET A 239 0.84 11.04 3.14
C MET A 239 1.57 12.20 3.83
N ALA A 240 2.60 11.93 4.64
CA ALA A 240 3.40 13.00 5.25
C ALA A 240 4.28 13.70 4.19
N VAL A 241 5.01 12.93 3.38
CA VAL A 241 5.95 13.44 2.37
C VAL A 241 5.24 14.11 1.19
N LEU A 242 4.01 13.70 0.86
CA LEU A 242 3.18 14.33 -0.15
C LEU A 242 2.33 15.46 0.45
N GLY A 243 1.66 15.19 1.56
CA GLY A 243 0.65 16.08 2.14
C GLY A 243 1.24 17.35 2.76
N ILE A 244 2.33 17.24 3.52
CA ILE A 244 2.96 18.41 4.16
C ILE A 244 3.48 19.38 3.08
N PRO A 245 4.27 18.94 2.08
CA PRO A 245 4.61 19.80 0.95
C PRO A 245 3.38 20.33 0.21
N GLY A 246 2.34 19.52 -0.01
CA GLY A 246 1.11 19.93 -0.70
C GLY A 246 0.43 21.13 -0.04
N VAL A 247 0.30 21.12 1.29
CA VAL A 247 -0.26 22.26 2.05
C VAL A 247 0.61 23.49 1.90
N LEU A 248 1.93 23.36 2.03
CA LEU A 248 2.85 24.49 1.90
C LEU A 248 2.86 25.06 0.47
N LEU A 249 2.75 24.22 -0.55
CA LEU A 249 2.63 24.64 -1.95
C LEU A 249 1.34 25.42 -2.19
N ALA A 250 0.23 25.02 -1.57
CA ALA A 250 -1.04 25.73 -1.67
C ALA A 250 -1.00 27.12 -0.99
N LEU A 251 -0.20 27.29 0.06
CA LEU A 251 -0.07 28.55 0.80
C LEU A 251 0.97 29.51 0.21
N TYR A 252 2.10 28.97 -0.26
CA TYR A 252 3.29 29.75 -0.62
C TYR A 252 3.70 29.64 -2.09
N GLY A 253 3.00 28.81 -2.87
CA GLY A 253 3.29 28.58 -4.27
C GLY A 253 4.43 27.58 -4.52
N PRO A 254 4.63 27.16 -5.78
CA PRO A 254 5.55 26.08 -6.14
C PRO A 254 7.04 26.40 -6.04
N SER A 255 7.41 27.68 -5.97
CA SER A 255 8.81 28.12 -5.88
C SER A 255 9.38 28.13 -4.46
N ILE A 256 8.57 27.81 -3.45
CA ILE A 256 9.02 27.74 -2.05
C ILE A 256 10.22 26.80 -1.89
N LEU A 257 11.23 27.27 -1.14
CA LEU A 257 12.51 26.57 -0.94
C LEU A 257 13.14 26.13 -2.26
N ASP A 258 13.20 27.04 -3.24
CA ASP A 258 13.74 26.81 -4.59
C ASP A 258 13.10 25.63 -5.35
N GLY A 259 11.86 25.29 -4.99
CA GLY A 259 11.08 24.21 -5.58
C GLY A 259 11.32 22.84 -4.96
N ILE A 260 12.03 22.73 -3.83
CA ILE A 260 12.22 21.45 -3.11
C ILE A 260 10.86 20.81 -2.81
N LEU A 261 9.91 21.57 -2.27
CA LEU A 261 8.61 21.03 -1.87
C LEU A 261 7.79 20.56 -3.07
N TRP A 262 7.92 21.24 -4.21
CA TRP A 262 7.30 20.79 -5.45
C TRP A 262 7.87 19.45 -5.91
N VAL A 263 9.20 19.31 -5.90
CA VAL A 263 9.88 18.05 -6.24
C VAL A 263 9.43 16.93 -5.31
N MET A 264 9.40 17.16 -3.99
CA MET A 264 8.94 16.16 -3.03
C MET A 264 7.48 15.74 -3.29
N HIS A 265 6.57 16.72 -3.41
CA HIS A 265 5.16 16.44 -3.66
C HIS A 265 4.93 15.66 -4.95
N TRP A 266 5.54 16.13 -6.05
CA TRP A 266 5.39 15.51 -7.37
C TRP A 266 5.99 14.10 -7.42
N LYS A 267 7.22 13.94 -6.93
CA LYS A 267 7.91 12.65 -7.00
C LYS A 267 7.28 11.61 -6.09
N GLU A 268 6.86 12.00 -4.88
CA GLU A 268 6.10 11.11 -3.99
C GLU A 268 4.74 10.76 -4.60
N ALA A 269 4.06 11.68 -5.30
CA ALA A 269 2.81 11.36 -5.99
C ALA A 269 2.99 10.28 -7.05
N ILE A 270 4.04 10.38 -7.88
CA ILE A 270 4.37 9.34 -8.87
C ILE A 270 4.69 8.02 -8.19
N LEU A 271 5.49 8.03 -7.11
CA LEU A 271 5.79 6.83 -6.33
C LEU A 271 4.52 6.17 -5.78
N ALA A 272 3.65 6.96 -5.14
CA ALA A 272 2.41 6.48 -4.53
C ALA A 272 1.44 5.93 -5.57
N ILE A 273 1.20 6.63 -6.68
CA ILE A 273 0.34 6.15 -7.77
C ILE A 273 0.89 4.84 -8.35
N THR A 274 2.19 4.79 -8.62
CA THR A 274 2.87 3.60 -9.15
C THR A 274 2.72 2.42 -8.19
N PHE A 275 2.99 2.63 -6.90
CA PHE A 275 2.88 1.59 -5.88
C PHE A 275 1.44 1.07 -5.74
N ILE A 276 0.45 1.98 -5.69
CA ILE A 276 -0.96 1.59 -5.58
C ILE A 276 -1.40 0.80 -6.83
N LEU A 277 -1.07 1.27 -8.04
CA LEU A 277 -1.41 0.56 -9.28
C LEU A 277 -0.74 -0.82 -9.33
N MET A 278 0.57 -0.88 -9.12
CA MET A 278 1.32 -2.11 -9.34
C MET A 278 1.13 -3.10 -8.19
N VAL A 279 1.47 -2.68 -6.98
CA VAL A 279 1.57 -3.57 -5.81
C VAL A 279 0.22 -3.73 -5.15
N HIS A 280 -0.40 -2.63 -4.72
CA HIS A 280 -1.65 -2.72 -3.96
C HIS A 280 -2.77 -3.36 -4.80
N MET A 281 -3.02 -2.86 -6.02
CA MET A 281 -4.03 -3.49 -6.88
C MET A 281 -3.56 -4.87 -7.35
N GLY A 282 -2.32 -5.02 -7.82
CA GLY A 282 -1.81 -6.27 -8.38
C GLY A 282 -1.81 -7.45 -7.39
N TYR A 283 -1.33 -7.23 -6.17
CA TYR A 283 -1.22 -8.26 -5.14
C TYR A 283 -2.48 -8.35 -4.26
N THR A 284 -2.91 -7.24 -3.66
CA THR A 284 -4.00 -7.26 -2.66
C THR A 284 -5.36 -7.57 -3.27
N HIS A 285 -5.60 -7.18 -4.53
CA HIS A 285 -6.91 -7.35 -5.16
C HIS A 285 -6.93 -8.28 -6.37
N LEU A 286 -5.87 -8.27 -7.20
CA LEU A 286 -5.88 -8.93 -8.50
C LEU A 286 -5.18 -10.29 -8.52
N ARG A 287 -4.60 -10.76 -7.41
CA ARG A 287 -3.97 -12.09 -7.34
C ARG A 287 -4.97 -13.21 -7.68
N PRO A 288 -4.53 -14.31 -8.33
CA PRO A 288 -5.44 -15.32 -8.86
C PRO A 288 -6.41 -15.92 -7.85
N SER A 289 -5.99 -16.15 -6.60
CA SER A 289 -6.81 -16.83 -5.57
C SER A 289 -8.08 -16.07 -5.19
N ILE A 290 -8.05 -14.73 -5.24
CA ILE A 290 -9.11 -13.83 -4.75
C ILE A 290 -9.79 -13.00 -5.85
N PHE A 291 -9.18 -12.93 -7.06
CA PHE A 291 -9.69 -12.19 -8.22
C PHE A 291 -11.22 -12.36 -8.41
N PRO A 292 -12.00 -11.30 -8.73
CA PRO A 292 -11.58 -9.98 -9.27
C PRO A 292 -11.15 -8.95 -8.25
N ILE A 293 -11.55 -9.09 -6.98
CA ILE A 293 -11.23 -8.14 -5.93
C ILE A 293 -11.48 -8.79 -4.57
N ASP A 294 -10.60 -8.52 -3.60
CA ASP A 294 -10.89 -8.82 -2.20
C ASP A 294 -11.91 -7.83 -1.63
N THR A 295 -13.09 -8.32 -1.22
CA THR A 295 -14.17 -7.48 -0.66
C THR A 295 -14.09 -7.32 0.86
N THR A 296 -13.07 -7.86 1.53
CA THR A 296 -12.91 -7.76 2.99
C THR A 296 -12.90 -6.30 3.46
N PHE A 297 -12.37 -5.34 2.69
CA PHE A 297 -12.42 -3.92 3.05
C PHE A 297 -13.85 -3.33 3.05
N ILE A 298 -14.81 -3.98 2.37
CA ILE A 298 -16.21 -3.55 2.29
C ILE A 298 -17.02 -4.12 3.45
N HIS A 299 -16.99 -5.44 3.67
CA HIS A 299 -17.83 -6.08 4.70
C HIS A 299 -17.10 -6.35 6.03
N GLY A 300 -15.77 -6.25 6.06
CA GLY A 300 -14.96 -6.31 7.28
C GLY A 300 -14.80 -7.68 7.90
N LYS A 301 -15.19 -8.76 7.21
CA LYS A 301 -15.16 -10.13 7.72
C LYS A 301 -14.27 -11.03 6.87
N MET A 302 -13.83 -12.14 7.44
CA MET A 302 -13.07 -13.18 6.73
C MET A 302 -13.53 -14.56 7.25
N PRO A 303 -13.72 -15.57 6.38
CA PRO A 303 -14.10 -16.90 6.82
C PRO A 303 -12.92 -17.60 7.50
N MET A 304 -13.18 -18.35 8.57
CA MET A 304 -12.17 -18.99 9.41
C MET A 304 -11.25 -19.91 8.59
N LYS A 305 -11.75 -20.56 7.53
CA LYS A 305 -10.90 -21.34 6.62
C LYS A 305 -9.80 -20.50 5.98
N ARG A 306 -10.13 -19.28 5.52
CA ARG A 306 -9.14 -18.34 4.96
C ARG A 306 -8.20 -17.80 6.02
N VAL A 307 -8.71 -17.52 7.22
CA VAL A 307 -7.88 -17.10 8.36
C VAL A 307 -6.82 -18.15 8.69
N LYS A 308 -7.19 -19.43 8.76
CA LYS A 308 -6.25 -20.53 9.04
C LYS A 308 -5.18 -20.69 7.96
N GLU A 309 -5.51 -20.38 6.72
CA GLU A 309 -4.62 -20.56 5.58
C GLU A 309 -3.68 -19.36 5.38
N GLU A 310 -4.23 -18.13 5.35
CA GLU A 310 -3.48 -16.90 5.09
C GLU A 310 -2.87 -16.32 6.38
N HIS A 311 -3.51 -16.48 7.53
CA HIS A 311 -3.07 -15.89 8.81
C HIS A 311 -3.05 -16.91 9.98
N PRO A 312 -2.25 -17.99 9.88
CA PRO A 312 -2.31 -19.11 10.82
C PRO A 312 -2.05 -18.75 12.29
N ARG A 313 -1.21 -17.73 12.58
CA ARG A 313 -0.99 -17.28 13.96
C ARG A 313 -2.21 -16.52 14.50
N TRP A 314 -2.86 -15.70 13.67
CA TRP A 314 -4.12 -15.05 14.05
C TRP A 314 -5.21 -16.09 14.35
N ALA A 315 -5.24 -17.20 13.60
CA ALA A 315 -6.15 -18.31 13.89
C ALA A 315 -5.91 -18.94 15.27
N GLN A 316 -4.64 -19.04 15.71
CA GLN A 316 -4.28 -19.54 17.03
C GLN A 316 -4.69 -18.56 18.13
N GLU A 317 -4.45 -17.26 17.93
CA GLU A 317 -4.85 -16.19 18.85
C GLU A 317 -6.37 -16.20 19.09
N LEU A 318 -7.17 -16.26 18.01
CA LEU A 318 -8.63 -16.34 18.10
C LEU A 318 -9.13 -17.60 18.82
N ALA A 319 -8.42 -18.73 18.68
CA ALA A 319 -8.78 -19.97 19.36
C ALA A 319 -8.49 -19.90 20.87
N GLY A 320 -7.37 -19.26 21.25
CA GLY A 320 -7.03 -19.01 22.66
C GLY A 320 -8.04 -18.09 23.34
N GLU A 321 -8.40 -16.97 22.71
CA GLU A 321 -9.42 -16.03 23.22
C GLU A 321 -10.78 -16.71 23.44
N ALA A 322 -11.19 -17.60 22.53
CA ALA A 322 -12.44 -18.35 22.67
C ALA A 322 -12.40 -19.34 23.85
N GLN A 323 -11.26 -19.98 24.09
CA GLN A 323 -11.09 -20.91 25.22
C GLN A 323 -11.15 -20.16 26.56
N GLU A 324 -10.44 -19.03 26.67
CA GLU A 324 -10.46 -18.19 27.87
C GLU A 324 -11.87 -17.72 28.23
N GLN A 325 -12.63 -17.25 27.24
CA GLN A 325 -14.03 -16.81 27.43
C GLN A 325 -14.99 -17.94 27.83
N THR A 326 -14.69 -19.19 27.49
CA THR A 326 -15.50 -20.35 27.92
C THR A 326 -15.11 -20.91 29.28
N SER A 327 -13.94 -20.52 29.79
CA SER A 327 -13.37 -21.03 31.04
C SER A 327 -13.47 -20.06 32.23
N GLY A 328 -13.82 -18.80 31.99
CA GLY A 328 -14.06 -17.77 33.02
C GLY A 328 -15.54 -17.43 33.14
#